data_AF-X0S278-F1
#
_entry.id   AF-X0S278-F1
#
_cell.length_a   1.000
_cell.length_b   1.000
_cell.length_c   1.000
_cell.angle_alpha   90.00
_cell.angle_beta   90.00
_cell.angle_gamma   90.00
#
_symmetry.space_group_name_H-M   'P 1'
#
loop_
_entity.id
_entity.type
_entity.pdbx_description
1 polymer ?
#
loop_
_entity_poly.entity_id
_entity_poly.type
_entity_poly.pdbx_seq_one_letter_code
_entity_poly.pdbx_strand_id
1 'polypeptide(L)'
;MPLVEDTLGRALYGAFGRAVRNSVNSNNGEYCAIYAASLAWILEQEGANYWGTRGEFDWNVLVELCVDAIRVAKSEGYPEYLSDGVLEAERIMREMGHEV
;
A
#
# COMPACT_ATOMS: atom_id res chain seq x y z
N MET A 1 -4.97 -28.94 7.99
CA MET A 1 -5.62 -27.80 8.64
C MET A 1 -4.85 -26.57 8.17
N PRO A 2 -5.42 -25.65 7.36
CA PRO A 2 -4.70 -24.42 7.07
C PRO A 2 -4.55 -23.69 8.41
N LEU A 3 -3.31 -23.33 8.74
CA LEU A 3 -2.92 -22.72 10.00
C LEU A 3 -3.69 -21.40 10.15
N VAL A 4 -4.23 -21.13 11.34
CA VAL A 4 -5.00 -19.93 11.69
C VAL A 4 -4.27 -18.62 11.31
N GLU A 5 -2.94 -18.67 11.25
CA GLU A 5 -2.04 -17.60 10.79
C GLU A 5 -2.26 -17.21 9.31
N ASP A 6 -2.52 -18.17 8.42
CA ASP A 6 -2.79 -17.94 7.00
C ASP A 6 -4.08 -17.13 6.78
N THR A 7 -5.07 -17.32 7.66
CA THR A 7 -6.33 -16.56 7.65
C THR A 7 -6.21 -15.14 8.21
N LEU A 8 -5.40 -14.92 9.26
CA LEU A 8 -5.29 -13.61 9.88
C LEU A 8 -4.49 -12.64 9.01
N GLY A 9 -3.38 -13.10 8.43
CA GLY A 9 -2.59 -12.32 7.47
C GLY A 9 -3.45 -11.86 6.28
N ARG A 10 -4.18 -12.79 5.65
CA ARG A 10 -5.10 -12.46 4.54
C ARG A 10 -6.19 -11.47 4.93
N ALA A 11 -6.74 -11.58 6.14
CA ALA A 11 -7.77 -10.66 6.63
C ALA A 11 -7.20 -9.24 6.82
N LEU A 12 -5.98 -9.14 7.34
CA LEU A 12 -5.27 -7.87 7.49
C LEU A 12 -5.01 -7.22 6.12
N TYR A 13 -4.47 -7.97 5.15
CA TYR A 13 -4.28 -7.48 3.79
C TYR A 13 -5.57 -7.04 3.12
N GLY A 14 -6.64 -7.83 3.26
CA GLY A 14 -7.93 -7.46 2.72
C GLY A 14 -8.47 -6.17 3.35
N ALA A 15 -8.34 -5.99 4.66
CA ALA A 15 -8.78 -4.78 5.34
C ALA A 15 -7.93 -3.57 4.94
N PHE A 16 -6.61 -3.74 4.89
CA PHE A 16 -5.68 -2.67 4.57
C PHE A 16 -5.79 -2.25 3.10
N GLY A 17 -5.81 -3.21 2.16
CA GLY A 17 -6.06 -2.95 0.75
C GLY A 17 -7.41 -2.27 0.49
N ARG A 18 -8.48 -2.66 1.22
CA ARG A 18 -9.77 -1.94 1.14
C ARG A 18 -9.66 -0.51 1.63
N ALA A 19 -8.93 -0.25 2.71
CA ALA A 19 -8.74 1.10 3.22
C ALA A 19 -8.01 1.98 2.19
N VAL A 20 -6.89 1.51 1.64
CA VAL A 20 -6.13 2.25 0.63
C VAL A 20 -6.97 2.48 -0.63
N ARG A 21 -7.67 1.45 -1.13
CA ARG A 21 -8.56 1.57 -2.29
C ARG A 21 -9.68 2.59 -2.08
N ASN A 22 -10.29 2.60 -0.90
CA ASN A 22 -11.34 3.58 -0.61
C ASN A 22 -10.77 5.00 -0.56
N SER A 23 -9.55 5.18 -0.04
CA SER A 23 -8.86 6.48 -0.04
C SER A 23 -8.50 6.96 -1.44
N VAL A 24 -7.98 6.08 -2.29
CA VAL A 24 -7.70 6.36 -3.71
C VAL A 24 -9.00 6.71 -4.45
N ASN A 25 -10.04 5.88 -4.34
CA ASN A 25 -11.33 6.12 -5.01
C ASN A 25 -12.04 7.40 -4.57
N SER A 26 -11.74 7.90 -3.37
CA SER A 26 -12.31 9.15 -2.84
C SER A 26 -11.39 10.35 -3.05
N ASN A 27 -10.25 10.19 -3.74
CA ASN A 27 -9.22 11.21 -3.91
C ASN A 27 -8.82 11.88 -2.59
N ASN A 28 -8.67 11.09 -1.52
CA ASN A 28 -8.29 11.62 -0.22
C ASN A 28 -6.77 11.60 -0.06
N GLY A 29 -6.12 12.73 -0.37
CA GLY A 29 -4.66 12.85 -0.34
C GLY A 29 -4.02 12.57 1.02
N GLU A 30 -4.64 13.02 2.11
CA GLU A 30 -4.15 12.79 3.48
C GLU A 30 -4.16 11.29 3.85
N TYR A 31 -5.28 10.59 3.62
CA TYR A 31 -5.33 9.15 3.89
C TYR A 31 -4.43 8.36 2.95
N CYS A 32 -4.31 8.78 1.69
CA CYS A 32 -3.37 8.16 0.77
C CYS A 32 -1.92 8.33 1.26
N ALA A 33 -1.55 9.50 1.78
CA ALA A 33 -0.23 9.76 2.37
C ALA A 33 0.02 8.88 3.60
N ILE A 34 -0.97 8.73 4.49
CA ILE A 34 -0.88 7.86 5.67
C ILE A 34 -0.67 6.40 5.26
N TYR A 35 -1.45 5.90 4.31
CA TYR A 35 -1.42 4.48 3.95
C TYR A 35 -0.26 4.10 3.03
N ALA A 36 0.19 5.00 2.15
CA ALA A 36 1.26 4.71 1.18
C ALA A 36 2.55 4.25 1.85
N ALA A 37 3.01 4.93 2.90
CA ALA A 37 4.24 4.58 3.62
C ALA A 37 4.17 3.17 4.21
N SER A 38 3.07 2.89 4.92
CA SER A 38 2.86 1.58 5.54
C SER A 38 2.73 0.47 4.50
N LEU A 39 2.07 0.74 3.37
CA LEU A 39 1.90 -0.23 2.28
C LEU A 39 3.23 -0.52 1.58
N ALA A 40 4.02 0.50 1.29
CA ALA A 40 5.34 0.36 0.67
C ALA A 40 6.28 -0.49 1.55
N TRP A 41 6.32 -0.22 2.86
CA TRP A 41 7.10 -1.03 3.81
C TRP A 41 6.68 -2.50 3.80
N ILE A 42 5.37 -2.76 3.83
CA ILE A 42 4.85 -4.11 3.79
C ILE A 42 5.27 -4.83 2.49
N LEU A 43 5.13 -4.15 1.34
CA LEU A 43 5.50 -4.69 0.04
C LEU A 43 7.00 -4.99 -0.09
N GLU A 44 7.85 -4.13 0.47
CA GLU A 44 9.30 -4.31 0.53
C GLU A 44 9.69 -5.54 1.35
N GLN A 45 9.09 -5.70 2.55
CA GLN A 45 9.40 -6.80 3.45
C GLN A 45 8.92 -8.16 2.92
N GLU A 46 7.74 -8.21 2.30
CA GLU A 46 7.24 -9.46 1.73
C GLU A 46 7.96 -9.87 0.45
N GLY A 47 8.36 -8.89 -0.36
CA GLY A 47 8.66 -9.14 -1.77
C GLY A 47 7.54 -9.92 -2.46
N ALA A 48 7.82 -10.54 -3.62
CA ALA A 48 6.82 -11.34 -4.33
C ALA A 48 6.48 -12.70 -3.65
N ASN A 49 6.77 -12.89 -2.34
CA ASN A 49 6.65 -14.18 -1.67
C ASN A 49 5.41 -14.36 -0.78
N TYR A 50 4.86 -15.58 -0.89
CA TYR A 50 3.87 -16.32 -0.08
C TYR A 50 2.50 -15.70 0.25
N TRP A 51 2.37 -14.51 0.85
CA TRP A 51 1.09 -14.06 1.43
C TRP A 51 0.18 -13.35 0.41
N GLY A 52 0.77 -12.62 -0.53
CA GLY A 52 0.07 -11.88 -1.55
C GLY A 52 -0.33 -12.68 -2.80
N THR A 53 -0.29 -14.02 -2.84
CA THR A 53 -0.57 -14.75 -4.11
C THR A 53 -2.00 -15.27 -4.26
N ARG A 54 -2.87 -15.08 -3.27
CA ARG A 54 -4.24 -15.64 -3.28
C ARG A 54 -5.25 -14.72 -2.57
N GLY A 55 -5.88 -13.80 -3.30
CA GLY A 55 -6.96 -12.95 -2.81
C GLY A 55 -7.28 -11.77 -3.76
N GLU A 56 -8.28 -10.96 -3.41
CA GLU A 56 -8.63 -9.70 -4.11
C GLU A 56 -7.48 -8.68 -4.08
N PHE A 57 -6.70 -8.70 -3.00
CA PHE A 57 -5.53 -7.84 -2.80
C PHE A 57 -4.28 -8.71 -2.81
N ASP A 58 -3.97 -9.22 -4.00
CA ASP A 58 -2.69 -9.88 -4.24
C ASP A 58 -1.54 -8.86 -4.24
N TRP A 59 -0.30 -9.33 -4.23
CA TRP A 59 0.88 -8.45 -4.14
C TRP A 59 0.94 -7.44 -5.28
N ASN A 60 0.61 -7.84 -6.52
CA ASN A 60 0.64 -6.93 -7.68
C ASN A 60 -0.45 -5.86 -7.55
N VAL A 61 -1.66 -6.25 -7.12
CA VAL A 61 -2.76 -5.32 -6.87
C VAL A 61 -2.36 -4.30 -5.81
N LEU A 62 -1.67 -4.74 -4.75
CA LEU A 62 -1.22 -3.85 -3.68
C LEU A 62 -0.09 -2.92 -4.13
N VAL A 63 0.80 -3.37 -5.01
CA VAL A 63 1.80 -2.51 -5.67
C VAL A 63 1.12 -1.42 -6.47
N GLU A 64 0.21 -1.78 -7.39
CA GLU A 64 -0.53 -0.80 -8.20
C GLU A 64 -1.28 0.19 -7.31
N LEU A 65 -1.92 -0.32 -6.26
CA LEU A 65 -2.67 0.51 -5.33
C LEU A 65 -1.76 1.44 -4.51
N CYS A 66 -0.54 1.02 -4.17
CA CYS A 66 0.45 1.87 -3.51
C CYS A 66 0.91 3.00 -4.42
N VAL A 67 1.17 2.70 -5.71
CA VAL A 67 1.49 3.72 -6.73
C VAL A 67 0.36 4.75 -6.85
N ASP A 68 -0.88 4.30 -6.95
CA ASP A 68 -2.03 5.19 -7.05
C ASP A 68 -2.22 6.04 -5.79
N ALA A 69 -2.01 5.46 -4.59
CA ALA A 69 -2.05 6.23 -3.35
C ALA A 69 -0.99 7.34 -3.33
N ILE A 70 0.25 7.05 -3.73
CA ILE A 70 1.32 8.07 -3.80
C ILE A 70 0.92 9.19 -4.79
N ARG A 71 0.36 8.84 -5.95
CA ARG A 71 -0.07 9.80 -6.96
C ARG A 71 -1.20 10.69 -6.44
N VAL A 72 -2.23 10.12 -5.83
CA VAL A 72 -3.35 10.87 -5.24
C VAL A 72 -2.88 11.78 -4.11
N ALA A 73 -1.99 11.28 -3.23
CA ALA A 73 -1.40 12.11 -2.18
C ALA A 73 -0.73 13.36 -2.78
N LYS A 74 0.06 13.20 -3.84
CA LYS A 74 0.75 14.32 -4.49
C LYS A 74 -0.18 15.27 -5.25
N SER A 75 -1.25 14.76 -5.88
CA SER A 75 -2.16 15.59 -6.67
C SER A 75 -3.13 16.39 -5.81
N GLU A 76 -3.65 15.77 -4.75
CA GLU A 76 -4.65 16.39 -3.85
C GLU A 76 -4.00 17.15 -2.69
N GLY A 77 -2.74 16.84 -2.40
CA GLY A 77 -1.99 17.38 -1.28
C GLY A 77 -2.26 16.65 0.04
N TYR A 78 -1.38 16.87 1.00
CA TYR A 78 -1.46 16.32 2.35
C TYR A 78 -0.74 17.26 3.34
N PRO A 79 -1.04 17.16 4.65
CA PRO A 79 -0.32 17.90 5.67
C PRO A 79 1.20 17.64 5.69
N GLU A 80 2.00 18.70 5.89
CA GLU A 80 3.47 18.63 5.82
C GLU A 80 4.10 17.55 6.72
N TYR A 81 3.51 17.27 7.88
CA TYR A 81 4.02 16.23 8.79
C TYR A 81 3.95 14.79 8.23
N LEU A 82 3.25 14.57 7.11
CA LEU A 82 3.19 13.30 6.39
C LEU A 82 4.21 13.20 5.24
N SER A 83 4.90 14.30 4.92
CA SER A 83 5.82 14.39 3.77
C SER A 83 6.91 13.34 3.81
N ASP A 84 7.53 13.13 4.98
CA ASP A 84 8.60 12.14 5.12
C ASP A 84 8.10 10.72 4.82
N GLY A 85 6.87 10.39 5.20
CA GLY A 85 6.26 9.10 4.90
C GLY A 85 6.00 8.90 3.42
N VAL A 86 5.54 9.94 2.71
CA VAL A 86 5.31 9.87 1.26
C VAL A 86 6.63 9.74 0.50
N LEU A 87 7.66 10.51 0.90
CA LEU A 87 9.00 10.42 0.31
C LEU A 87 9.63 9.04 0.53
N GLU A 88 9.42 8.46 1.71
CA GLU A 88 9.88 7.11 2.02
C GLU A 88 9.15 6.05 1.17
N ALA A 89 7.83 6.19 1.02
CA ALA A 89 7.06 5.32 0.12
C ALA A 89 7.58 5.40 -1.32
N GLU A 90 7.82 6.60 -1.83
CA GLU A 90 8.40 6.79 -3.16
C GLU A 90 9.77 6.11 -3.31
N ARG A 91 10.65 6.30 -2.31
CA ARG A 91 11.98 5.69 -2.30
C ARG A 91 11.89 4.18 -2.43
N ILE A 92 11.06 3.55 -1.60
CA ILE A 92 10.89 2.10 -1.58
C ILE A 92 10.30 1.59 -2.90
N MET A 93 9.24 2.23 -3.39
CA MET A 93 8.62 1.79 -4.65
C MET A 93 9.59 1.91 -5.83
N ARG A 94 10.45 2.95 -5.86
CA ARG A 94 11.52 3.08 -6.87
C ARG A 94 12.60 2.01 -6.72
N GLU A 95 13.01 1.67 -5.51
CA GLU A 95 13.99 0.60 -5.24
C GLU A 95 13.46 -0.78 -5.64
N MET A 96 12.15 -1.00 -5.51
CA MET A 96 11.45 -2.17 -6.01
C MET A 96 11.26 -2.18 -7.55
N GLY A 97 11.58 -1.08 -8.23
CA GLY A 97 11.51 -0.96 -9.69
C GLY A 97 10.18 -0.44 -10.24
N HIS A 98 9.36 0.22 -9.41
CA HIS A 98 8.08 0.81 -9.81
C HIS A 98 8.17 2.34 -9.98
N GLU A 99 7.43 2.87 -10.95
CA GLU A 99 7.38 4.30 -11.24
C GLU A 99 6.27 5.02 -10.45
N VAL A 100 6.66 6.04 -9.70
CA VAL A 100 5.84 6.81 -8.74
C VAL A 100 6.07 8.32 -8.81
#